data_AF-A0A1E1F7R0-F1
#
_entry.id   AF-A0A1E1F7R0-F1
#
_cell.length_a   1.000
_cell.length_b   1.000
_cell.length_c   1.000
_cell.angle_alpha   90.00
_cell.angle_beta   90.00
_cell.angle_gamma   90.00
#
_symmetry.space_group_name_H-M   'P 1'
#
loop_
_entity.id
_entity.type
_entity.pdbx_description
1 polymer ?
#
loop_
_entity_poly.entity_id
_entity_poly.type
_entity_poly.pdbx_seq_one_letter_code
_entity_poly.pdbx_strand_id
1 'polypeptide(L)'
;MKMKAIRAALLPAMLLGIAGCTTTGSGIGVSRGGSTTATFVWKSSGARSGTMTANLSTGATYAGPFFQITSETTIEELGPLWTGWGNRWRWRGWAYWGPTQSTLTHYSGRVLANLGGPDGQMRCHFRLMRPGAGMAGGGQGRCQLPSGTIIDATFPPT
;
A
#
# COMPACT_ATOMS: atom_id res chain seq x y z
N MET A 1 29.60 54.57 36.63
CA MET A 1 30.54 53.79 35.79
C MET A 1 29.76 52.64 35.14
N LYS A 2 29.96 52.40 33.84
CA LYS A 2 29.04 51.66 32.93
C LYS A 2 29.10 50.13 33.10
N MET A 3 27.93 49.47 32.97
CA MET A 3 27.72 48.01 32.82
C MET A 3 28.53 47.39 31.67
N LYS A 4 28.91 46.11 31.81
CA LYS A 4 29.01 45.18 30.67
C LYS A 4 28.46 43.80 31.05
N ALA A 5 27.28 43.51 30.50
CA ALA A 5 26.65 42.20 30.52
C ALA A 5 27.33 41.28 29.49
N ILE A 6 27.67 40.06 29.91
CA ILE A 6 28.20 38.99 29.05
C ILE A 6 27.04 38.40 28.27
N ARG A 7 27.02 38.60 26.95
CA ARG A 7 26.04 38.02 26.04
C ARG A 7 26.39 36.55 25.80
N ALA A 8 25.60 35.64 26.38
CA ALA A 8 25.61 34.24 25.98
C ALA A 8 24.96 34.11 24.59
N ALA A 9 25.75 33.67 23.60
CA ALA A 9 25.29 33.45 22.24
C ALA A 9 24.43 32.17 22.18
N LEU A 10 23.14 32.33 21.94
CA LEU A 10 22.22 31.24 21.60
C LEU A 10 22.52 30.76 20.16
N LEU A 11 23.06 29.56 20.03
CA LEU A 11 23.12 28.81 18.77
C LEU A 11 21.74 28.20 18.48
N PRO A 12 21.02 28.59 17.42
CA PRO A 12 19.79 27.89 17.05
C PRO A 12 20.16 26.55 16.41
N ALA A 13 19.83 25.45 17.09
CA ALA A 13 19.88 24.11 16.52
C ALA A 13 18.87 24.01 15.38
N MET A 14 19.36 24.12 14.15
CA MET A 14 18.55 23.98 12.94
C MET A 14 18.19 22.50 12.76
N LEU A 15 16.99 22.13 13.20
CA LEU A 15 16.38 20.83 12.92
C LEU A 15 16.07 20.74 11.41
N LEU A 16 16.96 20.09 10.66
CA LEU A 16 16.72 19.70 9.26
C LEU A 16 15.64 18.61 9.24
N GLY A 17 14.38 19.02 9.13
CA GLY A 17 13.27 18.11 8.86
C GLY A 17 13.46 17.50 7.47
N ILE A 18 13.79 16.21 7.42
CA ILE A 18 13.83 15.42 6.18
C ILE A 18 12.37 15.29 5.71
N ALA A 19 11.94 16.18 4.82
CA ALA A 19 10.70 16.00 4.10
C ALA A 19 10.88 14.82 3.14
N GLY A 20 10.60 13.60 3.61
CA GLY A 20 10.53 12.44 2.75
C GLY A 20 9.52 12.72 1.63
N CYS A 21 9.95 12.57 0.37
CA CYS A 21 9.08 12.73 -0.79
C CYS A 21 7.93 11.73 -0.69
N THR A 22 6.80 12.20 -0.15
CA THR A 22 5.59 11.39 -0.12
C THR A 22 5.08 11.33 -1.55
N THR A 23 5.21 10.16 -2.17
CA THR A 23 4.72 9.94 -3.52
C THR A 23 3.27 9.47 -3.46
N THR A 24 2.41 10.05 -4.28
CA THR A 24 1.01 9.67 -4.41
C THR A 24 0.68 9.35 -5.86
N GLY A 25 -0.39 8.59 -6.06
CA GLY A 25 -0.88 8.30 -7.40
C GLY A 25 -2.29 7.73 -7.35
N SER A 26 -2.83 7.45 -8.53
CA SER A 26 -4.16 6.91 -8.70
C SER A 26 -4.18 5.71 -9.64
N GLY A 27 -5.28 4.98 -9.63
CA GLY A 27 -5.54 3.89 -10.54
C GLY A 27 -7.04 3.71 -10.74
N ILE A 28 -7.38 2.90 -11.73
CA ILE A 28 -8.76 2.53 -12.04
C ILE A 28 -8.89 1.03 -12.01
N GLY A 29 -10.09 0.53 -11.71
CA GLY A 29 -10.38 -0.87 -11.89
C GLY A 29 -11.83 -1.12 -12.27
N VAL A 30 -12.05 -2.26 -12.90
CA VAL A 30 -13.35 -2.68 -13.41
C VAL A 30 -13.59 -4.15 -13.08
N SER A 31 -14.83 -4.50 -12.73
CA SER A 31 -15.21 -5.89 -12.52
C SER A 31 -15.29 -6.64 -13.85
N ARG A 32 -15.14 -7.96 -13.80
CA ARG A 32 -15.42 -8.82 -14.95
C ARG A 32 -16.91 -8.70 -15.31
N GLY A 33 -17.21 -8.01 -16.40
CA GLY A 33 -18.58 -7.65 -16.81
C GLY A 33 -18.92 -6.15 -16.69
N GLY A 34 -18.03 -5.33 -16.13
CA GLY A 34 -18.15 -3.87 -16.11
C GLY A 34 -19.20 -3.31 -15.13
N SER A 35 -19.82 -4.16 -14.31
CA SER A 35 -20.90 -3.78 -13.38
C SER A 35 -20.43 -2.98 -12.16
N THR A 36 -19.15 -3.02 -11.83
CA THR A 36 -18.56 -2.30 -10.70
C THR A 36 -17.25 -1.69 -11.14
N THR A 37 -17.10 -0.39 -10.97
CA THR A 37 -15.83 0.29 -11.17
C THR A 37 -15.25 0.72 -9.83
N ALA A 38 -13.93 0.87 -9.78
CA ALA A 38 -13.21 1.31 -8.59
C ALA A 38 -12.20 2.38 -8.98
N THR A 39 -12.19 3.48 -8.23
CA THR A 39 -11.13 4.49 -8.29
C THR A 39 -10.20 4.27 -7.13
N PHE A 40 -8.93 4.01 -7.42
CA PHE A 40 -7.89 3.80 -6.43
C PHE A 40 -7.07 5.08 -6.24
N VAL A 41 -6.74 5.39 -4.99
CA VAL A 41 -5.78 6.45 -4.63
C VAL A 41 -4.80 5.84 -3.65
N TRP A 42 -3.51 6.07 -3.84
CA TRP A 42 -2.47 5.56 -2.96
C TRP A 42 -1.49 6.66 -2.57
N LYS A 43 -0.89 6.48 -1.39
CA LYS A 43 0.12 7.35 -0.80
C LYS A 43 1.22 6.50 -0.20
N SER A 44 2.44 6.65 -0.69
CA SER A 44 3.61 6.00 -0.09
C SER A 44 3.98 6.68 1.22
N SER A 45 4.19 5.89 2.26
CA SER A 45 4.72 6.33 3.56
C SER A 45 6.18 5.95 3.77
N GLY A 46 6.79 5.26 2.80
CA GLY A 46 8.20 4.88 2.78
C GLY A 46 8.57 4.28 1.42
N ALA A 47 9.73 3.62 1.34
CA ALA A 47 10.22 3.04 0.08
C ALA A 47 9.35 1.88 -0.45
N ARG A 48 8.65 1.17 0.43
CA ARG A 48 7.99 -0.12 0.12
C ARG A 48 6.58 -0.26 0.71
N SER A 49 6.05 0.77 1.35
CA SER A 49 4.75 0.71 2.04
C SER A 49 4.00 2.04 1.95
N GLY A 50 2.71 1.96 2.19
CA GLY A 50 1.83 3.13 2.15
C GLY A 50 0.40 2.78 2.47
N THR A 51 -0.49 3.74 2.22
CA THR A 51 -1.94 3.56 2.32
C THR A 51 -2.57 3.60 0.94
N MET A 52 -3.66 2.86 0.80
CA MET A 52 -4.48 2.85 -0.40
C MET A 52 -5.95 2.94 -0.02
N THR A 53 -6.70 3.66 -0.85
CA THR A 53 -8.15 3.78 -0.78
C THR A 53 -8.73 3.37 -2.13
N ALA A 54 -9.79 2.56 -2.10
CA ALA A 54 -10.58 2.18 -3.26
C ALA A 54 -12.02 2.67 -3.05
N ASN A 55 -12.49 3.51 -3.97
CA ASN A 55 -13.87 4.01 -3.99
C ASN A 55 -14.63 3.30 -5.10
N LEU A 56 -15.65 2.54 -4.74
CA LEU A 56 -16.46 1.78 -5.71
C LEU A 56 -17.57 2.64 -6.29
N SER A 57 -18.00 2.33 -7.51
CA SER A 57 -19.20 2.93 -8.14
C SER A 57 -20.49 2.67 -7.38
N THR A 58 -20.50 1.69 -6.48
CA THR A 58 -21.61 1.40 -5.56
C THR A 58 -21.69 2.37 -4.38
N GLY A 59 -20.69 3.25 -4.21
CA GLY A 59 -20.58 4.16 -3.07
C GLY A 59 -19.80 3.59 -1.87
N ALA A 60 -19.43 2.31 -1.90
CA ALA A 60 -18.60 1.72 -0.85
C ALA A 60 -17.13 2.17 -0.97
N THR A 61 -16.53 2.50 0.17
CA THR A 61 -15.10 2.84 0.27
C THR A 61 -14.37 1.80 1.08
N TYR A 62 -13.21 1.38 0.56
CA TYR A 62 -12.29 0.45 1.21
C TYR A 62 -10.94 1.13 1.39
N ALA A 63 -10.34 1.05 2.57
CA ALA A 63 -9.04 1.68 2.84
C ALA A 63 -8.16 0.83 3.75
N GLY A 64 -6.85 0.92 3.56
CA GLY A 64 -5.91 0.17 4.39
C GLY A 64 -4.47 0.26 3.90
N PRO A 65 -3.56 -0.48 4.54
CA PRO A 65 -2.16 -0.49 4.17
C PRO A 65 -1.91 -1.32 2.90
N PHE A 66 -0.88 -0.95 2.16
CA PHE A 66 -0.26 -1.79 1.13
C PHE A 66 1.23 -1.98 1.40
N PHE A 67 1.78 -3.09 0.91
CA PHE A 67 3.20 -3.42 1.01
C PHE A 67 3.71 -3.98 -0.30
N GLN A 68 4.88 -3.50 -0.71
CA GLN A 68 5.63 -4.03 -1.81
C GLN A 68 6.53 -5.17 -1.34
N ILE A 69 6.37 -6.32 -1.98
CA ILE A 69 7.17 -7.51 -1.74
C ILE A 69 8.52 -7.37 -2.44
N THR A 70 9.58 -7.50 -1.64
CA THR A 70 10.98 -7.37 -2.04
C THR A 70 11.78 -8.62 -1.64
N SER A 71 13.06 -8.69 -2.06
CA SER A 71 13.95 -9.80 -1.66
C SER A 71 14.31 -9.80 -0.16
N GLU A 72 14.02 -8.71 0.54
CA GLU A 72 14.29 -8.55 1.98
C GLU A 72 13.00 -8.62 2.81
N THR A 73 11.83 -8.79 2.18
CA THR A 73 10.54 -8.75 2.88
C THR A 73 10.40 -9.98 3.77
N THR A 74 10.21 -9.74 5.06
CA THR A 74 9.91 -10.80 6.03
C THR A 74 8.40 -11.03 6.14
N ILE A 75 8.00 -12.18 6.66
CA ILE A 75 6.58 -12.54 6.79
C ILE A 75 5.90 -11.67 7.85
N GLU A 76 6.66 -11.24 8.86
CA GLU A 76 6.24 -10.35 9.93
C GLU A 76 5.82 -8.97 9.39
N GLU A 77 6.53 -8.43 8.39
CA GLU A 77 6.20 -7.16 7.73
C GLU A 77 4.85 -7.22 6.99
N LEU A 78 4.47 -8.40 6.51
CA LEU A 78 3.16 -8.62 5.88
C LEU A 78 2.04 -8.82 6.91
N GLY A 79 2.37 -8.94 8.21
CA GLY A 79 1.47 -9.11 9.35
C GLY A 79 0.16 -8.30 9.26
N PRO A 80 0.23 -6.98 9.03
CA PRO A 80 -0.96 -6.12 8.95
C PRO A 80 -1.91 -6.46 7.79
N LEU A 81 -1.43 -7.09 6.72
CA LEU A 81 -2.27 -7.54 5.60
C LEU A 81 -3.18 -8.71 5.97
N TRP A 82 -2.90 -9.38 7.08
CA TRP A 82 -3.62 -10.58 7.51
C TRP A 82 -4.77 -10.27 8.47
N THR A 83 -4.84 -9.03 8.98
CA THR A 83 -5.90 -8.58 9.88
C THR A 83 -7.28 -8.74 9.23
N GLY A 84 -8.19 -9.45 9.91
CA GLY A 84 -9.57 -9.69 9.44
C GLY A 84 -9.78 -10.93 8.57
N TRP A 85 -8.73 -11.69 8.24
CA TRP A 85 -8.80 -12.89 7.39
C TRP A 85 -8.55 -14.23 8.11
N GLY A 86 -8.74 -14.30 9.43
CA GLY A 86 -8.29 -15.38 10.34
C GLY A 86 -8.63 -16.86 10.03
N ASN A 87 -9.33 -17.20 8.94
CA ASN A 87 -9.72 -18.57 8.60
C ASN A 87 -8.94 -19.13 7.41
N ARG A 88 -8.12 -20.17 7.64
CA ARG A 88 -7.19 -20.84 6.68
C ARG A 88 -7.80 -21.35 5.36
N TRP A 89 -9.14 -21.37 5.24
CA TRP A 89 -9.86 -21.75 4.03
C TRP A 89 -10.13 -20.59 3.06
N ARG A 90 -10.19 -19.34 3.55
CA ARG A 90 -10.43 -18.13 2.73
C ARG A 90 -9.23 -17.73 1.84
N TRP A 91 -8.08 -18.38 2.03
CA TRP A 91 -6.81 -18.08 1.36
C TRP A 91 -6.59 -18.88 0.07
N ARG A 92 -7.44 -19.87 -0.23
CA ARG A 92 -7.30 -20.68 -1.45
C ARG A 92 -7.49 -19.82 -2.70
N GLY A 93 -6.55 -19.93 -3.66
CA GLY A 93 -6.65 -19.30 -4.98
C GLY A 93 -5.88 -17.97 -5.16
N TRP A 94 -5.24 -17.45 -4.12
CA TRP A 94 -4.39 -16.24 -4.20
C TRP A 94 -2.99 -16.53 -3.67
N ALA A 95 -2.01 -16.64 -4.57
CA ALA A 95 -0.62 -16.79 -4.19
C ALA A 95 -0.19 -15.63 -3.26
N TYR A 96 0.64 -15.93 -2.27
CA TYR A 96 1.16 -14.99 -1.26
C TYR A 96 0.16 -14.48 -0.21
N TRP A 97 -1.09 -14.97 -0.20
CA TRP A 97 -2.09 -14.64 0.82
C TRP A 97 -2.14 -15.71 1.92
N GLY A 98 -1.05 -16.06 2.59
CA GLY A 98 -1.10 -17.08 3.66
C GLY A 98 0.23 -17.26 4.39
N PRO A 99 0.25 -17.88 5.59
CA PRO A 99 1.43 -17.95 6.46
C PRO A 99 2.50 -18.95 5.98
N THR A 100 2.50 -19.32 4.70
CA THR A 100 3.55 -20.17 4.15
C THR A 100 4.88 -19.43 4.18
N GLN A 101 5.86 -20.02 4.86
CA GLN A 101 7.24 -19.56 4.91
C GLN A 101 7.90 -19.63 3.54
N SER A 102 7.59 -18.68 2.66
CA SER A 102 8.42 -18.43 1.50
C SER A 102 9.38 -17.32 1.86
N THR A 103 10.63 -17.66 2.15
CA THR A 103 11.75 -16.72 2.10
C THR A 103 11.73 -16.16 0.69
N LEU A 104 11.23 -14.93 0.53
CA LEU A 104 11.10 -14.28 -0.76
C LEU A 104 12.50 -13.93 -1.23
N THR A 105 13.16 -14.87 -1.89
CA THR A 105 14.58 -14.76 -2.28
C THR A 105 14.80 -13.76 -3.42
N HIS A 106 13.71 -13.26 -4.02
CA HIS A 106 13.76 -12.34 -5.15
C HIS A 106 12.71 -11.23 -5.06
N TYR A 107 13.10 -10.05 -5.54
CA TYR A 107 12.21 -8.91 -5.74
C TYR A 107 11.13 -9.25 -6.77
N SER A 108 9.95 -9.63 -6.29
CA SER A 108 8.88 -10.09 -7.17
C SER A 108 8.13 -8.95 -7.89
N GLY A 109 8.37 -7.71 -7.46
CA GLY A 109 7.63 -6.54 -7.94
C GLY A 109 6.13 -6.63 -7.65
N ARG A 110 5.74 -7.40 -6.64
CA ARG A 110 4.35 -7.57 -6.24
C ARG A 110 4.00 -6.58 -5.14
N VAL A 111 2.77 -6.08 -5.16
CA VAL A 111 2.22 -5.27 -4.08
C VAL A 111 0.97 -5.96 -3.57
N LEU A 112 0.89 -6.13 -2.26
CA LEU A 112 -0.31 -6.62 -1.58
C LEU A 112 -0.97 -5.47 -0.83
N ALA A 113 -2.29 -5.43 -0.82
CA ALA A 113 -3.04 -4.51 0.02
C ALA A 113 -4.21 -5.22 0.68
N ASN A 114 -4.52 -4.82 1.92
CA ASN A 114 -5.68 -5.30 2.66
C ASN A 114 -6.49 -4.08 3.09
N LEU A 115 -7.65 -3.89 2.48
CA LEU A 115 -8.43 -2.66 2.59
C LEU A 115 -9.74 -2.98 3.33
N GLY A 116 -9.96 -2.35 4.48
CA GLY A 116 -11.20 -2.50 5.23
C GLY A 116 -12.30 -1.58 4.69
N GLY A 117 -13.51 -2.11 4.60
CA GLY A 117 -14.71 -1.36 4.19
C GLY A 117 -15.96 -1.87 4.91
N PRO A 118 -17.15 -1.39 4.51
CA PRO A 118 -18.40 -1.63 5.24
C PRO A 118 -18.78 -3.13 5.34
N ASP A 119 -18.49 -3.91 4.30
CA ASP A 119 -18.89 -5.32 4.21
C ASP A 119 -17.73 -6.29 4.55
N GLY A 120 -16.62 -5.76 5.05
CA GLY A 120 -15.44 -6.53 5.42
C GLY A 120 -14.18 -6.10 4.66
N GLN A 121 -13.30 -7.06 4.37
CA GLN A 121 -11.98 -6.79 3.80
C GLN A 121 -11.95 -7.02 2.28
N MET A 122 -11.40 -6.05 1.57
CA MET A 122 -11.03 -6.11 0.16
C MET A 122 -9.53 -6.38 0.06
N ARG A 123 -9.17 -7.50 -0.55
CA ARG A 123 -7.77 -7.88 -0.72
C ARG A 123 -7.28 -7.58 -2.11
N CYS A 124 -6.05 -7.12 -2.25
CA CYS A 124 -5.46 -6.77 -3.52
C CYS A 124 -4.09 -7.41 -3.73
N HIS A 125 -3.78 -7.68 -4.99
CA HIS A 125 -2.49 -8.17 -5.46
C HIS A 125 -2.20 -7.51 -6.79
N PHE A 126 -1.15 -6.71 -6.82
CA PHE A 126 -0.66 -6.02 -8.01
C PHE A 126 0.72 -6.53 -8.39
N ARG A 127 1.03 -6.40 -9.68
CA ARG A 127 2.37 -6.55 -10.23
C ARG A 127 2.77 -5.21 -10.82
N LEU A 128 3.88 -4.68 -10.33
CA LEU A 128 4.43 -3.42 -10.78
C LEU A 128 5.11 -3.61 -12.13
N MET A 129 4.93 -2.63 -13.01
CA MET A 129 5.63 -2.56 -14.31
C MET A 129 7.09 -2.18 -14.12
N ARG A 130 7.37 -1.20 -13.24
CA ARG A 130 8.72 -0.81 -12.83
C ARG A 130 8.90 -1.00 -11.33
N PRO A 131 9.22 -2.22 -10.89
CA PRO A 131 9.32 -2.54 -9.48
C PRO A 131 10.25 -1.59 -8.69
N GLY A 132 11.38 -1.15 -9.25
CA GLY A 132 12.32 -0.23 -8.56
C GLY A 132 11.75 1.15 -8.21
N ALA A 133 10.68 1.59 -8.88
CA ALA A 133 9.99 2.84 -8.61
C ALA A 133 8.75 2.67 -7.69
N GLY A 134 8.52 1.46 -7.18
CA GLY A 134 7.34 1.14 -6.37
C GLY A 134 6.03 1.39 -7.11
N MET A 135 5.00 1.84 -6.38
CA MET A 135 3.68 2.14 -6.96
C MET A 135 3.72 3.24 -8.04
N ALA A 136 4.68 4.17 -7.96
CA ALA A 136 4.88 5.21 -8.97
C ALA A 136 5.35 4.63 -10.31
N GLY A 137 5.95 3.43 -10.29
CA GLY A 137 6.33 2.68 -11.48
C GLY A 137 5.17 2.16 -12.32
N GLY A 138 3.93 2.35 -11.87
CA GLY A 138 2.73 1.79 -12.47
C GLY A 138 2.63 0.28 -12.30
N GLY A 139 1.51 -0.29 -12.70
CA GLY A 139 1.25 -1.71 -12.51
C GLY A 139 -0.17 -2.12 -12.85
N GLN A 140 -0.41 -3.41 -12.72
CA GLN A 140 -1.74 -3.99 -12.89
C GLN A 140 -1.95 -5.14 -11.91
N GLY A 141 -3.20 -5.47 -11.63
CA GLY A 141 -3.51 -6.63 -10.83
C GLY A 141 -4.98 -6.72 -10.51
N ARG A 142 -5.28 -7.32 -9.38
CA ARG A 142 -6.65 -7.65 -9.02
C ARG A 142 -6.91 -7.28 -7.58
N CYS A 143 -8.16 -6.93 -7.32
CA CYS A 143 -8.70 -6.86 -5.98
C CYS A 143 -9.96 -7.72 -5.89
N GLN A 144 -10.12 -8.43 -4.77
CA GLN A 144 -11.29 -9.23 -4.48
C GLN A 144 -12.07 -8.58 -3.34
N LEU A 145 -13.34 -8.28 -3.59
CA LEU A 145 -14.29 -7.82 -2.58
C LEU A 145 -14.70 -8.96 -1.64
N PRO A 146 -15.26 -8.66 -0.44
CA PRO A 146 -15.79 -9.66 0.48
C PRO A 146 -16.80 -10.63 -0.17
N SER A 147 -17.58 -10.13 -1.13
CA SER A 147 -18.55 -10.92 -1.91
C SER A 147 -17.92 -11.95 -2.84
N GLY A 148 -16.62 -11.85 -3.12
CA GLY A 148 -15.92 -12.65 -4.14
C GLY A 148 -15.79 -11.96 -5.49
N THR A 149 -16.44 -10.82 -5.71
CA THR A 149 -16.29 -10.04 -6.95
C THR A 149 -14.83 -9.62 -7.15
N ILE A 150 -14.33 -9.83 -8.36
CA ILE A 150 -12.97 -9.45 -8.75
C ILE A 150 -13.00 -8.16 -9.56
N ILE A 151 -12.18 -7.20 -9.15
CA ILE A 151 -11.90 -5.93 -9.82
C ILE A 151 -10.49 -6.03 -10.41
N ASP A 152 -10.37 -5.94 -11.73
CA ASP A 152 -9.10 -5.83 -12.42
C ASP A 152 -8.64 -4.37 -12.37
N ALA A 153 -7.52 -4.10 -11.70
CA ALA A 153 -7.01 -2.77 -11.41
C ALA A 153 -5.76 -2.46 -12.25
N THR A 154 -5.66 -1.22 -12.73
CA THR A 154 -4.54 -0.69 -13.51
C THR A 154 -4.10 0.66 -12.95
N PHE A 155 -2.79 0.83 -12.84
CA PHE A 155 -2.14 2.03 -12.32
C PHE A 155 -1.16 2.56 -13.37
N PRO A 156 -1.38 3.77 -13.92
CA PRO A 156 -0.40 4.40 -14.79
C PRO A 156 0.87 4.78 -13.99
N PRO A 157 2.04 4.80 -14.63
CA PRO A 157 3.22 5.42 -14.03
C PRO A 157 3.01 6.92 -13.79
N THR A 158 3.58 7.45 -12.72
CA THR A 158 3.55 8.88 -12.34
C THR A 158 4.93 9.45 -12.14
#